data_AF-A0AAD9JQE6-F1
#
_entry.id   AF-A0AAD9JQE6-F1
#
_cell.length_a   1.000
_cell.length_b   1.000
_cell.length_c   1.000
_cell.angle_alpha   90.00
_cell.angle_beta   90.00
_cell.angle_gamma   90.00
#
_symmetry.space_group_name_H-M   'P 1'
#
loop_
_entity.id
_entity.type
_entity.pdbx_description
1 polymer ?
#
loop_
_entity_poly.entity_id
_entity_poly.type
_entity_poly.pdbx_seq_one_letter_code
_entity_poly.pdbx_strand_id
1 'polypeptide(L)'
;MNKLIFVVLALAAVTVSADHLDSCDGRPDGHYPCVRLGGPHYFSCYNGLLTYLTCQNHLCYNPYNYLCQQYCPTGYHGISSCAGKRNGDYQDCFRCDRYVTCSNGIRYERPCPCPLVWDDHAKRCLWTSNTCRSFYK
;
A
#
# COMPACT_ATOMS: atom_id res chain seq x y z
N MET A 1 -31.96 55.32 -7.20
CA MET A 1 -30.78 55.02 -6.37
C MET A 1 -30.69 53.51 -6.21
N ASN A 2 -29.88 52.84 -7.04
CA ASN A 2 -29.78 51.37 -7.09
C ASN A 2 -29.00 50.84 -5.87
N LYS A 3 -29.65 49.97 -5.08
CA LYS A 3 -28.95 49.15 -4.07
C LYS A 3 -28.30 47.98 -4.78
N LEU A 4 -26.98 48.00 -4.90
CA LEU A 4 -26.18 46.85 -5.34
C LEU A 4 -26.19 45.80 -4.23
N ILE A 5 -26.85 44.67 -4.48
CA ILE A 5 -26.82 43.48 -3.62
C ILE A 5 -25.61 42.63 -4.05
N PHE A 6 -24.62 42.52 -3.17
CA PHE A 6 -23.48 41.62 -3.38
C PHE A 6 -23.89 40.19 -3.01
N VAL A 7 -24.14 39.35 -4.01
CA VAL A 7 -24.33 37.91 -3.80
C VAL A 7 -22.95 37.31 -3.55
N VAL A 8 -22.64 37.02 -2.29
CA VAL A 8 -21.44 36.26 -1.91
C VAL A 8 -21.70 34.81 -2.31
N LEU A 9 -21.26 34.40 -3.49
CA LEU A 9 -21.14 32.99 -3.84
C LEU A 9 -20.07 32.39 -2.93
N ALA A 10 -20.50 31.72 -1.86
CA ALA A 10 -19.65 30.80 -1.15
C ALA A 10 -19.33 29.64 -2.09
N LEU A 11 -18.18 29.72 -2.78
CA LEU A 11 -17.55 28.53 -3.35
C LEU A 11 -17.23 27.63 -2.16
N ALA A 12 -18.08 26.63 -1.90
CA ALA A 12 -17.66 25.49 -1.11
C ALA A 12 -16.45 24.90 -1.83
N ALA A 13 -15.26 25.15 -1.31
CA ALA A 13 -14.08 24.40 -1.70
C ALA A 13 -14.35 22.96 -1.27
N VAL A 14 -14.87 22.15 -2.18
CA VAL A 14 -14.81 20.70 -2.02
C VAL A 14 -13.34 20.38 -2.14
N THR A 15 -12.65 20.31 -1.01
CA THR A 15 -11.32 19.74 -0.96
C THR A 15 -11.48 18.28 -1.35
N VAL A 16 -11.21 17.93 -2.61
CA VAL A 16 -10.96 16.54 -2.97
C VAL A 16 -9.66 16.19 -2.25
N SER A 17 -9.77 15.66 -1.04
CA SER A 17 -8.62 15.14 -0.32
C SER A 17 -8.10 13.94 -1.11
N ALA A 18 -6.82 13.95 -1.43
CA ALA A 18 -6.19 13.03 -2.36
C ALA A 18 -5.88 11.64 -1.73
N ASP A 19 -6.76 11.11 -0.89
CA ASP A 19 -6.47 9.96 -0.03
C ASP A 19 -7.62 8.93 0.08
N HIS A 20 -8.48 8.84 -0.94
CA HIS A 20 -9.51 7.79 -1.08
C HIS A 20 -8.94 6.41 -1.47
N LEU A 21 -7.75 6.04 -1.01
CA LEU A 21 -7.15 4.73 -1.30
C LEU A 21 -7.78 3.61 -0.47
N ASP A 22 -8.07 3.89 0.80
CA ASP A 22 -8.79 3.00 1.71
C ASP A 22 -10.10 3.70 2.13
N SER A 23 -11.23 3.33 1.51
CA SER A 23 -12.53 3.96 1.73
C SER A 23 -13.66 2.95 1.66
N CYS A 24 -14.73 3.19 2.42
CA CYS A 24 -15.97 2.41 2.42
C CYS A 24 -17.10 3.04 1.60
N ASP A 25 -16.89 4.22 1.01
CA ASP A 25 -17.91 4.88 0.19
C ASP A 25 -18.24 4.03 -1.05
N GLY A 26 -19.50 3.64 -1.16
CA GLY A 26 -19.98 2.79 -2.26
C GLY A 26 -19.44 1.36 -2.24
N ARG A 27 -18.73 0.94 -1.18
CA ARG A 27 -18.25 -0.44 -1.03
C ARG A 27 -19.24 -1.28 -0.24
N PRO A 28 -19.50 -2.53 -0.66
CA PRO A 28 -20.21 -3.49 0.16
C PRO A 28 -19.47 -3.80 1.47
N ASP A 29 -20.20 -4.33 2.44
CA ASP A 29 -19.60 -4.86 3.65
C ASP A 29 -18.62 -5.99 3.31
N GLY A 30 -17.43 -5.95 3.91
CA GLY A 30 -16.39 -6.92 3.61
C GLY A 30 -14.98 -6.43 3.93
N HIS A 31 -14.00 -7.24 3.54
CA HIS A 31 -12.58 -7.01 3.79
C HIS A 31 -11.84 -6.70 2.47
N TYR A 32 -10.93 -5.73 2.54
CA TYR A 32 -10.27 -5.15 1.37
C TYR A 32 -8.76 -4.99 1.63
N PRO A 33 -7.90 -5.19 0.63
CA PRO A 33 -6.47 -4.96 0.77
C PRO A 33 -6.19 -3.49 1.10
N CYS A 34 -5.29 -3.23 2.05
CA CYS A 34 -4.87 -1.87 2.35
C CYS A 34 -3.83 -1.43 1.32
N VAL A 35 -4.16 -0.38 0.56
CA VAL A 35 -3.25 0.14 -0.48
C VAL A 35 -2.26 1.13 0.14
N ARG A 36 -2.63 1.76 1.26
CA ARG A 36 -1.81 2.77 1.95
C ARG A 36 -0.69 2.17 2.78
N LEU A 37 -1.00 1.14 3.57
CA LEU A 37 -0.07 0.51 4.51
C LEU A 37 0.55 -0.79 3.97
N GLY A 38 0.05 -1.30 2.85
CA GLY A 38 0.61 -2.45 2.17
C GLY A 38 0.33 -3.79 2.85
N GLY A 39 1.13 -4.79 2.49
CA GLY A 39 0.84 -6.23 2.62
C GLY A 39 0.14 -6.74 3.87
N PRO A 40 0.58 -6.45 5.13
CA PRO A 40 -0.02 -7.08 6.27
C PRO A 40 -1.30 -6.36 6.68
N HIS A 41 -1.50 -5.13 6.19
CA HIS A 41 -2.66 -4.35 6.52
C HIS A 41 -3.76 -4.61 5.51
N TYR A 42 -4.97 -4.65 6.03
CA TYR A 42 -6.20 -4.69 5.26
C TYR A 42 -7.23 -3.89 6.03
N PHE A 43 -8.36 -3.59 5.43
CA PHE A 43 -9.43 -2.89 6.13
C PHE A 43 -10.75 -3.60 5.92
N SER A 44 -11.64 -3.47 6.90
CA SER A 44 -13.03 -3.87 6.76
C SER A 44 -13.93 -2.66 6.59
N CYS A 45 -14.98 -2.84 5.80
CA CYS A 45 -16.14 -1.95 5.75
C CYS A 45 -17.33 -2.69 6.33
N TYR A 46 -17.98 -2.10 7.34
CA TYR A 46 -19.26 -2.60 7.86
C TYR A 46 -20.18 -1.42 8.13
N ASN A 47 -21.33 -1.34 7.47
CA ASN A 47 -22.26 -0.20 7.54
C ASN A 47 -21.58 1.15 7.25
N GLY A 48 -20.64 1.17 6.31
CA GLY A 48 -19.83 2.35 5.98
C GLY A 48 -18.73 2.68 6.98
N LEU A 49 -18.57 1.91 8.07
CA LEU A 49 -17.49 2.10 9.04
C LEU A 49 -16.22 1.40 8.57
N LEU A 50 -15.14 2.18 8.43
CA LEU A 50 -13.81 1.68 8.10
C LEU A 50 -13.07 1.23 9.36
N THR A 51 -12.51 0.03 9.35
CA THR A 51 -11.62 -0.47 10.41
C THR A 51 -10.35 -1.03 9.81
N TYR A 52 -9.19 -0.57 10.29
CA TYR A 52 -7.89 -1.12 9.90
C TYR A 52 -7.59 -2.40 10.68
N LEU A 53 -7.11 -3.40 9.96
CA LEU A 53 -6.79 -4.72 10.46
C LEU A 53 -5.39 -5.09 9.97
N THR A 54 -4.76 -6.04 10.68
CA THR A 54 -3.41 -6.50 10.33
C THR A 54 -3.35 -8.02 10.41
N CYS A 55 -2.87 -8.65 9.35
CA CYS A 55 -2.52 -10.07 9.31
C CYS A 55 -1.33 -10.34 10.24
N GLN A 56 -1.46 -11.39 11.04
CA GLN A 56 -0.41 -11.83 11.96
C GLN A 56 0.75 -12.48 11.19
N ASN A 57 1.91 -12.62 11.85
CA ASN A 57 3.11 -13.27 11.29
C ASN A 57 3.59 -12.65 9.97
N HIS A 58 3.33 -11.35 9.75
CA HIS A 58 3.68 -10.62 8.53
C HIS A 58 3.08 -11.24 7.25
N LEU A 59 1.96 -11.95 7.36
CA LEU A 59 1.22 -12.48 6.22
C LEU A 59 0.49 -11.36 5.48
N CYS A 60 0.11 -11.59 4.23
CA CYS A 60 -0.65 -10.65 3.42
C CYS A 60 -2.12 -11.05 3.31
N TYR A 61 -3.02 -10.07 3.36
CA TYR A 61 -4.44 -10.31 3.09
C TYR A 61 -4.69 -10.57 1.60
N ASN A 62 -5.34 -11.70 1.28
CA ASN A 62 -5.76 -12.03 -0.08
C ASN A 62 -7.27 -11.80 -0.25
N PRO A 63 -7.70 -10.87 -1.12
CA PRO A 63 -9.11 -10.55 -1.30
C PRO A 63 -9.89 -11.59 -2.13
N TYR A 64 -9.23 -12.51 -2.81
CA TYR A 64 -9.89 -13.52 -3.64
C TYR A 64 -10.37 -14.73 -2.86
N ASN A 65 -9.66 -15.07 -1.77
CA ASN A 65 -10.01 -16.19 -0.89
C ASN A 65 -10.22 -15.77 0.57
N TYR A 66 -10.08 -14.47 0.86
CA TYR A 66 -10.27 -13.85 2.18
C TYR A 66 -9.31 -14.33 3.28
N LEU A 67 -8.13 -14.84 2.90
CA LEU A 67 -7.14 -15.40 3.83
C LEU A 67 -5.91 -14.52 3.99
N CYS A 68 -5.34 -14.50 5.20
CA CYS A 68 -3.96 -14.07 5.42
C CYS A 68 -3.03 -15.20 4.98
N GLN A 69 -2.19 -14.94 3.98
CA GLN A 69 -1.30 -15.94 3.39
C GLN A 69 0.08 -15.37 3.10
N GLN A 70 1.03 -16.25 2.79
CA GLN A 70 2.42 -15.86 2.58
C GLN A 70 2.64 -15.09 1.26
N TYR A 71 1.78 -15.32 0.26
CA TYR A 71 1.90 -14.74 -1.09
C TYR A 71 0.90 -13.61 -1.30
N CYS A 72 1.39 -12.44 -1.71
CA CYS A 72 0.58 -11.22 -1.77
C CYS A 72 0.00 -11.07 -3.20
N PRO A 73 -1.33 -11.07 -3.41
CA PRO A 73 -1.91 -11.41 -4.72
C PRO A 73 -2.09 -10.23 -5.69
N THR A 74 -1.75 -9.00 -5.30
CA THR A 74 -2.14 -7.80 -6.06
C THR A 74 -0.94 -6.95 -6.46
N GLY A 75 -0.26 -7.25 -7.57
CA GLY A 75 0.65 -6.33 -8.29
C GLY A 75 1.89 -5.81 -7.52
N TYR A 76 1.98 -6.06 -6.23
CA TYR A 76 3.15 -5.88 -5.40
C TYR A 76 3.97 -7.16 -5.55
N HIS A 77 4.88 -7.16 -6.52
CA HIS A 77 5.84 -8.24 -6.75
C HIS A 77 6.92 -8.27 -5.65
N GLY A 78 6.51 -8.19 -4.38
CA GLY A 78 7.38 -8.23 -3.22
C GLY A 78 7.22 -9.51 -2.42
N ILE A 79 8.18 -9.79 -1.55
CA ILE A 79 8.15 -10.91 -0.61
C ILE A 79 7.96 -10.40 0.82
N SER A 80 7.21 -11.14 1.62
CA SER A 80 7.07 -10.93 3.07
C SER A 80 8.05 -11.79 3.89
N SER A 81 8.56 -12.87 3.30
CA SER A 81 9.42 -13.86 3.96
C SER A 81 10.41 -14.51 2.98
N CYS A 82 11.57 -14.92 3.51
CA CYS A 82 12.61 -15.65 2.79
C CYS A 82 12.44 -17.17 2.85
N ALA A 83 11.41 -17.69 3.53
CA ALA A 83 11.14 -19.12 3.56
C ALA A 83 10.85 -19.65 2.14
N GLY A 84 11.61 -20.66 1.72
CA GLY A 84 11.53 -21.23 0.37
C GLY A 84 12.09 -20.33 -0.75
N LYS A 85 12.70 -19.18 -0.41
CA LYS A 85 13.38 -18.31 -1.38
C LYS A 85 14.85 -18.68 -1.47
N ARG A 86 15.42 -18.46 -2.66
CA ARG A 86 16.87 -18.55 -2.85
C ARG A 86 17.54 -17.34 -2.20
N ASN A 87 18.85 -17.43 -2.00
CA ASN A 87 19.62 -16.27 -1.58
C ASN A 87 19.60 -15.21 -2.68
N GLY A 88 19.41 -13.94 -2.31
CA GLY A 88 19.33 -12.84 -3.26
C GLY A 88 18.50 -11.66 -2.75
N ASP A 89 18.38 -10.65 -3.59
CA ASP A 89 17.64 -9.43 -3.30
C ASP A 89 16.27 -9.43 -3.96
N TYR A 90 15.26 -9.06 -3.18
CA TYR A 90 13.86 -9.11 -3.52
C TYR A 90 13.18 -7.83 -3.07
N GLN A 91 12.19 -7.41 -3.83
CA GLN A 91 11.33 -6.33 -3.41
C GLN A 91 10.63 -6.66 -2.09
N ASP A 92 10.58 -5.67 -1.20
CA ASP A 92 9.81 -5.79 0.02
C ASP A 92 8.33 -5.66 -0.30
N CYS A 93 7.49 -6.53 0.27
CA CYS A 93 6.05 -6.43 0.07
C CYS A 93 5.42 -5.23 0.80
N PHE A 94 6.14 -4.63 1.74
CA PHE A 94 5.59 -3.66 2.67
C PHE A 94 5.97 -2.23 2.34
N ARG A 95 7.18 -2.01 1.79
CA ARG A 95 7.71 -0.68 1.56
C ARG A 95 8.54 -0.62 0.28
N CYS A 96 8.50 0.51 -0.41
CA CYS A 96 9.31 0.73 -1.61
C CYS A 96 10.67 1.40 -1.33
N ASP A 97 10.83 2.07 -0.19
CA ASP A 97 12.08 2.72 0.23
C ASP A 97 13.12 1.74 0.79
N ARG A 98 12.86 0.43 0.68
CA ARG A 98 13.78 -0.64 1.06
C ARG A 98 13.56 -1.88 0.20
N TYR A 99 14.50 -2.81 0.29
CA TYR A 99 14.40 -4.14 -0.28
C TYR A 99 14.78 -5.19 0.76
N VAL A 100 14.58 -6.45 0.41
CA VAL A 100 14.88 -7.60 1.26
C VAL A 100 16.02 -8.41 0.65
N THR A 101 17.10 -8.58 1.40
CA THR A 101 18.09 -9.62 1.10
C THR A 101 17.69 -10.90 1.83
N CYS A 102 17.55 -12.00 1.11
CA CYS A 102 17.45 -13.33 1.67
C CYS A 102 18.83 -13.99 1.72
N SER A 103 19.19 -14.53 2.89
CA SER A 103 20.38 -15.39 3.03
C SER A 103 20.07 -16.55 3.98
N ASN A 104 20.17 -17.78 3.48
CA ASN A 104 19.88 -19.01 4.21
C ASN A 104 18.48 -19.01 4.86
N GLY A 105 17.48 -18.50 4.13
CA GLY A 105 16.10 -18.37 4.62
C GLY A 105 15.86 -17.23 5.60
N ILE A 106 16.90 -16.46 5.96
CA ILE A 106 16.81 -15.30 6.86
C ILE A 106 16.57 -14.03 6.03
N ARG A 107 15.62 -13.21 6.49
CA ARG A 107 15.22 -11.93 5.88
C ARG A 107 16.02 -10.79 6.50
N TYR A 108 16.71 -10.03 5.66
CA TYR A 108 17.42 -8.80 6.03
C TYR A 108 16.81 -7.62 5.29
N GLU A 109 16.36 -6.60 6.03
CA GLU A 109 15.86 -5.36 5.45
C GLU A 109 17.03 -4.45 5.05
N ARG A 110 16.99 -3.94 3.83
CA ARG A 110 18.02 -3.07 3.25
C ARG A 110 17.40 -1.75 2.81
N PRO A 111 17.60 -0.65 3.55
CA PRO A 111 17.06 0.64 3.16
C PRO A 111 17.74 1.11 1.87
N CYS A 112 16.93 1.70 0.97
CA CYS A 112 17.46 2.46 -0.14
C CYS A 112 18.00 3.81 0.36
N PRO A 113 19.06 4.36 -0.25
CA PRO A 113 19.46 5.74 0.02
C PRO A 113 18.29 6.68 -0.26
N CYS A 114 17.95 7.56 0.69
CA CYS A 114 16.86 8.52 0.51
C CYS A 114 17.19 9.47 -0.65
N PRO A 115 16.25 9.75 -1.59
CA PRO A 115 14.83 9.37 -1.62
C PRO A 115 14.51 8.28 -2.68
N LEU A 116 15.38 7.28 -2.83
CA LEU A 116 15.26 6.23 -3.84
C LEU A 116 14.32 5.10 -3.39
N VAL A 117 13.74 4.41 -4.36
CA VAL A 117 12.86 3.26 -4.20
C VAL A 117 13.37 2.04 -4.96
N TRP A 118 13.14 0.84 -4.43
CA TRP A 118 13.59 -0.41 -5.05
C TRP A 118 12.80 -0.73 -6.33
N ASP A 119 13.52 -1.09 -7.39
CA ASP A 119 12.97 -1.71 -8.60
C ASP A 119 13.48 -3.15 -8.72
N ASP A 120 12.56 -4.12 -8.71
CA ASP A 120 12.87 -5.55 -8.69
C ASP A 120 13.28 -6.09 -10.04
N HIS A 121 12.93 -5.42 -11.14
CA HIS A 121 13.41 -5.78 -12.47
C HIS A 121 14.85 -5.30 -12.65
N ALA A 122 15.15 -4.07 -12.22
CA ALA A 122 16.49 -3.50 -12.30
C ALA A 122 17.43 -3.95 -11.17
N LYS A 123 16.87 -4.57 -10.10
CA LYS A 123 17.57 -5.01 -8.89
C LYS A 123 18.43 -3.91 -8.26
N ARG A 124 17.87 -2.70 -8.17
CA ARG A 124 18.54 -1.55 -7.55
C ARG A 124 17.55 -0.47 -7.11
N CYS A 125 18.00 0.40 -6.23
CA CYS A 125 17.27 1.60 -5.84
C CYS A 125 17.33 2.66 -6.96
N LEU A 126 16.18 3.16 -7.37
CA LEU A 126 15.98 4.13 -8.44
C LEU A 126 15.07 5.26 -7.96
N TRP A 127 15.04 6.38 -8.69
CA TRP A 127 14.11 7.47 -8.40
C TRP A 127 12.63 7.09 -8.59
N THR A 128 12.38 6.12 -9.48
CA THR A 128 11.05 5.59 -9.82
C THR A 128 11.18 4.09 -10.03
N SER A 129 10.15 3.33 -9.63
CA SER A 129 10.13 1.87 -9.74
C SER A 129 8.95 1.40 -10.60
N ASN A 130 9.22 0.48 -11.52
CA ASN A 130 8.21 -0.18 -12.34
C ASN A 130 7.52 -1.33 -11.59
N THR A 131 8.18 -1.87 -10.57
CA THR A 131 7.71 -3.04 -9.81
C THR A 131 7.14 -2.64 -8.44
N CYS A 132 7.50 -1.47 -7.93
CA CYS A 132 7.06 -0.94 -6.65
C CYS A 132 6.26 0.34 -6.86
N ARG A 133 4.95 0.17 -7.08
CA ARG A 133 3.98 1.27 -7.19
C ARG A 133 3.40 1.65 -5.83
N SER A 134 4.26 1.91 -4.83
CA SER A 134 3.79 2.60 -3.61
C SER A 134 3.57 4.07 -3.95
N PHE A 135 2.42 4.60 -3.53
CA PHE A 135 2.07 6.00 -3.68
C PHE A 135 2.78 6.91 -2.65
N TYR A 136 3.60 6.35 -1.76
CA TYR A 136 4.36 7.09 -0.76
C TYR A 136 5.87 6.90 -0.94
N LYS A 137 6.57 8.04 -1.01
CA LYS A 137 8.01 8.22 -0.79
C LYS A 137 8.28 8.54 0.68
#